data_AF-A0A955N6E8-F1
#
_entry.id   AF-A0A955N6E8-F1
#
_cell.length_a   1.000
_cell.length_b   1.000
_cell.length_c   1.000
_cell.angle_alpha   90.00
_cell.angle_beta   90.00
_cell.angle_gamma   90.00
#
_symmetry.space_group_name_H-M   'P 1'
#
loop_
_entity.id
_entity.type
_entity.pdbx_description
1 polymer ?
#
loop_
_entity_poly.entity_id
_entity_poly.type
_entity_poly.pdbx_seq_one_letter_code
_entity_poly.pdbx_strand_id
1 'polypeptide(L)'
;DLGLGSTPATATFRQSTEEVNTTPTSFSPFGPAFTGSSTSSPTLGGVYDGVNGTDTLTFQVTNGGIVGVSPVLSLEVRNSQAELLETISLTLYQPDDPFTLENGLVLSLGAGSLTQNDTFTIAVSNSVGSEVNPDKPFNGTRNDNPNLEEGRAVSAGSFQVNGTTIDVFANDTLHTVLTRINQSAAGVTATFDGDHETVVLTHNTIGASPTIELENDTSGFLAATKLSGSSSVQGQDEIPDADKPLETLSQFSSVQSGSLLLNGVAISIDVLSDSLHDVLARITASVAGVTATLNAAGQRITLTSQDTIQSLEVNSNGTGFFAAAGITEDTYDPTVGTTARIRSRKGLSPFQAKEIADTLQEIANSFNTIFQFQKDKPVLGPSFAAIQFNLKAAVSDTFHSEGTRFKSQAGINFNFGKSAKHVFELSLSGFSRELLVTKLERNPSLANDLLFGSSAPNDKGLVENLLAVATQTTNDLNAKLGLTGVFVDVLV
;
A
#
# COMPACT_ATOMS: atom_id res chain seq x y z
N ASP A 1 23.76 16.09 8.40
CA ASP A 1 22.59 15.45 7.80
C ASP A 1 23.13 14.28 7.02
N LEU A 2 22.79 13.06 7.44
CA LEU A 2 23.28 11.81 6.86
C LEU A 2 22.44 11.36 5.67
N GLY A 3 21.36 12.08 5.34
CA GLY A 3 20.48 11.74 4.22
C GLY A 3 19.75 10.42 4.40
N LEU A 4 19.65 9.91 5.63
CA LEU A 4 18.93 8.67 5.94
C LEU A 4 17.42 8.93 5.90
N GLY A 5 16.70 8.07 5.18
CA GLY A 5 15.25 8.00 5.16
C GLY A 5 14.79 6.59 5.48
N SER A 6 13.84 6.09 4.71
CA SER A 6 13.36 4.72 4.77
C SER A 6 13.05 4.20 3.36
N THR A 7 13.16 2.89 3.15
CA THR A 7 12.49 2.28 1.99
C THR A 7 10.99 2.26 2.28
N PRO A 8 10.14 2.83 1.41
CA PRO A 8 8.69 2.77 1.60
C PRO A 8 8.21 1.32 1.65
N ALA A 9 7.30 1.02 2.58
CA ALA A 9 6.60 -0.24 2.57
C ALA A 9 5.81 -0.41 1.27
N THR A 10 5.73 -1.65 0.78
CA THR A 10 4.94 -2.02 -0.41
C THR A 10 3.78 -2.93 -0.01
N ALA A 11 2.70 -2.87 -0.78
CA ALA A 11 1.56 -3.76 -0.58
C ALA A 11 1.80 -5.13 -1.23
N THR A 12 1.27 -6.18 -0.61
CA THR A 12 1.10 -7.47 -1.26
C THR A 12 0.13 -7.32 -2.43
N PHE A 13 0.45 -7.93 -3.58
CA PHE A 13 -0.46 -7.95 -4.73
C PHE A 13 -0.51 -9.34 -5.38
N ARG A 14 -1.56 -9.60 -6.16
CA ARG A 14 -1.78 -10.82 -6.92
C ARG A 14 -2.39 -10.44 -8.26
N GLN A 15 -1.88 -11.00 -9.36
CA GLN A 15 -2.29 -10.63 -10.72
C GLN A 15 -2.64 -11.87 -11.53
N SER A 16 -3.49 -11.70 -12.55
CA SER A 16 -3.73 -12.68 -13.59
C SER A 16 -2.40 -13.25 -14.15
N THR A 17 -2.37 -14.55 -14.45
CA THR A 17 -1.16 -15.19 -14.98
C THR A 17 -0.86 -14.84 -16.44
N GLU A 18 -1.87 -14.36 -17.16
CA GLU A 18 -1.86 -13.98 -18.57
C GLU A 18 -3.05 -13.04 -18.86
N GLU A 19 -3.15 -12.54 -20.08
CA GLU A 19 -4.31 -11.75 -20.56
C GLU A 19 -5.61 -12.55 -20.39
N VAL A 20 -6.72 -11.88 -20.07
CA VAL A 20 -8.03 -12.51 -19.90
C VAL A 20 -8.50 -13.20 -21.19
N ASN A 21 -8.16 -12.64 -22.35
CA ASN A 21 -8.34 -13.29 -23.65
C ASN A 21 -7.03 -13.37 -24.42
N THR A 22 -6.47 -14.57 -24.57
CA THR A 22 -5.20 -14.79 -25.29
C THR A 22 -5.39 -15.13 -26.77
N THR A 23 -6.63 -15.09 -27.28
CA THR A 23 -6.95 -15.52 -28.65
C THR A 23 -6.29 -14.57 -29.66
N PRO A 24 -5.35 -15.03 -30.51
CA PRO A 24 -4.56 -14.17 -31.38
C PRO A 24 -5.31 -13.72 -32.65
N THR A 25 -6.54 -14.22 -32.82
CA THR A 25 -7.42 -13.94 -33.94
C THR A 25 -8.70 -13.28 -33.46
N SER A 26 -9.37 -12.57 -34.35
CA SER A 26 -10.59 -11.85 -34.03
C SER A 26 -11.60 -11.91 -35.15
N PHE A 27 -12.85 -11.64 -34.79
CA PHE A 27 -13.90 -11.31 -35.73
C PHE A 27 -14.84 -10.26 -35.12
N SER A 28 -15.45 -9.46 -35.97
CA SER A 28 -16.49 -8.52 -35.54
C SER A 28 -17.42 -8.15 -36.71
N PRO A 29 -18.68 -7.80 -36.45
CA PRO A 29 -19.37 -7.86 -35.16
C PRO A 29 -19.80 -9.30 -34.80
N PHE A 30 -20.06 -9.56 -33.53
CA PHE A 30 -20.61 -10.83 -33.04
C PHE A 30 -22.09 -11.02 -33.39
N GLY A 31 -22.83 -9.93 -33.60
CA GLY A 31 -24.24 -9.95 -34.00
C GLY A 31 -24.48 -9.05 -35.19
N PRO A 32 -24.02 -9.43 -36.40
CA PRO A 32 -24.28 -8.66 -37.60
C PRO A 32 -25.78 -8.64 -37.92
N ALA A 33 -26.19 -7.67 -38.74
CA ALA A 33 -27.55 -7.54 -39.24
C ALA A 33 -27.57 -7.73 -40.76
N PHE A 34 -28.65 -8.31 -41.28
CA PHE A 34 -28.86 -8.38 -42.73
C PHE A 34 -29.11 -6.99 -43.32
N THR A 35 -28.65 -6.77 -44.55
CA THR A 35 -28.80 -5.52 -45.30
C THR A 35 -30.15 -5.37 -46.01
N GLY A 36 -31.03 -6.37 -45.94
CA GLY A 36 -32.30 -6.44 -46.65
C GLY A 36 -33.53 -6.70 -45.76
N SER A 37 -34.44 -7.57 -46.22
CA SER A 37 -35.74 -7.83 -45.57
C SER A 37 -35.74 -9.04 -44.62
N SER A 38 -34.61 -9.71 -44.47
CA SER A 38 -34.42 -10.80 -43.51
C SER A 38 -34.60 -10.29 -42.08
N THR A 39 -35.41 -11.00 -41.31
CA THR A 39 -35.74 -10.67 -39.92
C THR A 39 -35.07 -11.59 -38.92
N SER A 40 -34.51 -12.71 -39.38
CA SER A 40 -33.64 -13.54 -38.55
C SER A 40 -32.40 -12.76 -38.14
N SER A 41 -31.92 -13.05 -36.93
CA SER A 41 -30.81 -12.34 -36.28
C SER A 41 -29.59 -13.26 -36.21
N PRO A 42 -28.55 -13.07 -37.06
CA PRO A 42 -27.33 -13.87 -37.03
C PRO A 42 -26.47 -13.59 -35.80
N THR A 43 -25.96 -14.62 -35.16
CA THR A 43 -24.99 -14.54 -34.07
C THR A 43 -23.76 -15.35 -34.45
N LEU A 44 -22.58 -14.75 -34.30
CA LEU A 44 -21.28 -15.38 -34.54
C LEU A 44 -20.57 -15.60 -33.21
N GLY A 45 -19.97 -16.78 -33.07
CA GLY A 45 -19.16 -17.21 -31.94
C GLY A 45 -17.99 -18.08 -32.41
N GLY A 46 -17.40 -18.85 -31.48
CA GLY A 46 -16.28 -19.73 -31.77
C GLY A 46 -14.93 -19.00 -31.85
N VAL A 47 -13.91 -19.70 -32.34
CA VAL A 47 -12.55 -19.18 -32.49
C VAL A 47 -12.20 -19.23 -33.97
N TYR A 48 -11.90 -18.06 -34.54
CA TYR A 48 -11.45 -17.99 -35.93
C TYR A 48 -10.05 -18.61 -36.04
N ASP A 49 -9.89 -19.61 -36.90
CA ASP A 49 -8.63 -20.36 -37.04
C ASP A 49 -7.58 -19.67 -37.92
N GLY A 50 -7.95 -18.56 -38.56
CA GLY A 50 -7.06 -17.77 -39.42
C GLY A 50 -6.95 -18.24 -40.87
N VAL A 51 -7.65 -19.30 -41.28
CA VAL A 51 -7.50 -19.92 -42.62
C VAL A 51 -7.83 -18.96 -43.76
N ASN A 52 -8.70 -17.97 -43.53
CA ASN A 52 -9.07 -16.95 -44.52
C ASN A 52 -8.24 -15.66 -44.43
N GLY A 53 -7.17 -15.63 -43.61
CA GLY A 53 -6.37 -14.42 -43.40
C GLY A 53 -7.12 -13.29 -42.69
N THR A 54 -6.71 -12.05 -42.92
CA THR A 54 -7.46 -10.85 -42.51
C THR A 54 -8.32 -10.40 -43.69
N ASP A 55 -9.64 -10.42 -43.53
CA ASP A 55 -10.59 -10.21 -44.63
C ASP A 55 -11.99 -9.77 -44.14
N THR A 56 -12.88 -9.44 -45.07
CA THR A 56 -14.32 -9.29 -44.84
C THR A 56 -15.06 -10.48 -45.44
N LEU A 57 -15.71 -11.26 -44.58
CA LEU A 57 -16.54 -12.38 -45.00
C LEU A 57 -17.97 -11.91 -45.20
N THR A 58 -18.52 -12.19 -46.39
CA THR A 58 -19.90 -11.89 -46.76
C THR A 58 -20.73 -13.16 -46.76
N PHE A 59 -21.77 -13.18 -45.95
CA PHE A 59 -22.75 -14.26 -45.88
C PHE A 59 -23.95 -13.85 -46.72
N GLN A 60 -24.25 -14.59 -47.78
CA GLN A 60 -25.36 -14.30 -48.69
C GLN A 60 -26.39 -15.43 -48.66
N VAL A 61 -27.66 -15.09 -48.46
CA VAL A 61 -28.76 -16.06 -48.54
C VAL A 61 -28.96 -16.51 -49.98
N THR A 62 -28.75 -17.80 -50.26
CA THR A 62 -28.99 -18.39 -51.59
C THR A 62 -30.32 -19.11 -51.68
N ASN A 63 -30.78 -19.68 -50.56
CA ASN A 63 -32.11 -20.27 -50.42
C ASN A 63 -32.78 -19.76 -49.12
N GLY A 64 -33.73 -18.83 -49.29
CA GLY A 64 -34.44 -18.19 -48.18
C GLY A 64 -35.59 -19.02 -47.62
N GLY A 65 -36.24 -18.51 -46.58
CA GLY A 65 -37.32 -19.20 -45.87
C GLY A 65 -37.54 -18.67 -44.46
N ILE A 66 -38.11 -19.50 -43.58
CA ILE A 66 -38.32 -19.17 -42.17
C ILE A 66 -37.54 -20.16 -41.31
N VAL A 67 -36.67 -19.64 -40.43
CA VAL A 67 -35.89 -20.42 -39.46
C VAL A 67 -36.83 -21.20 -38.54
N GLY A 68 -36.62 -22.52 -38.39
CA GLY A 68 -37.49 -23.43 -37.65
C GLY A 68 -38.69 -23.99 -38.42
N VAL A 69 -38.93 -23.54 -39.66
CA VAL A 69 -40.11 -23.96 -40.47
C VAL A 69 -39.71 -24.51 -41.83
N SER A 70 -38.82 -23.82 -42.54
CA SER A 70 -38.40 -24.23 -43.87
C SER A 70 -37.54 -25.49 -43.83
N PRO A 71 -37.73 -26.45 -44.77
CA PRO A 71 -37.02 -27.73 -44.74
C PRO A 71 -35.53 -27.59 -45.00
N VAL A 72 -35.14 -26.62 -45.84
CA VAL A 72 -33.75 -26.31 -46.16
C VAL A 72 -33.61 -24.80 -46.27
N LEU A 73 -32.60 -24.24 -45.62
CA LEU A 73 -32.10 -22.88 -45.80
C LEU A 73 -30.64 -22.97 -46.26
N SER A 74 -30.20 -22.01 -47.08
CA SER A 74 -28.81 -22.02 -47.57
C SER A 74 -28.21 -20.63 -47.64
N LEU A 75 -26.94 -20.54 -47.23
CA LEU A 75 -26.12 -19.34 -47.35
C LEU A 75 -24.79 -19.70 -48.02
N GLU A 76 -24.20 -18.74 -48.71
CA GLU A 76 -22.82 -18.81 -49.16
C GLU A 76 -21.96 -17.84 -48.36
N VAL A 77 -20.75 -18.25 -47.99
CA VAL A 77 -19.73 -17.41 -47.38
C VAL A 77 -18.70 -17.07 -48.44
N ARG A 78 -18.46 -15.78 -48.68
CA ARG A 78 -17.53 -15.27 -49.69
C ARG A 78 -16.52 -14.29 -49.07
N ASN A 79 -15.32 -14.22 -49.62
CA ASN A 79 -14.32 -13.22 -49.23
C ASN A 79 -14.58 -11.84 -49.86
N SER A 80 -13.71 -10.84 -49.58
CA SER A 80 -13.85 -9.49 -50.14
C SER A 80 -13.65 -9.43 -51.67
N GLN A 81 -13.03 -10.44 -52.26
CA GLN A 81 -12.87 -10.63 -53.71
C GLN A 81 -14.06 -11.39 -54.34
N ALA A 82 -15.11 -11.68 -53.56
CA ALA A 82 -16.29 -12.45 -53.95
C ALA A 82 -16.03 -13.92 -54.32
N GLU A 83 -14.88 -14.48 -53.94
CA GLU A 83 -14.59 -15.91 -54.07
C GLU A 83 -15.42 -16.69 -53.05
N LEU A 84 -15.98 -17.83 -53.47
CA LEU A 84 -16.75 -18.71 -52.60
C LEU A 84 -15.81 -19.47 -51.67
N LEU A 85 -16.00 -19.30 -50.37
CA LEU A 85 -15.26 -20.00 -49.33
C LEU A 85 -16.03 -21.25 -48.87
N GLU A 86 -17.31 -21.10 -48.54
CA GLU A 86 -18.13 -22.17 -47.97
C GLU A 86 -19.59 -22.05 -48.42
N THR A 87 -20.28 -23.19 -48.58
CA THR A 87 -21.74 -23.25 -48.74
C THR A 87 -22.37 -23.87 -47.49
N ILE A 88 -23.13 -23.07 -46.76
CA ILE A 88 -23.85 -23.47 -45.55
C ILE A 88 -25.21 -24.03 -45.97
N SER A 89 -25.50 -25.29 -45.62
CA SER A 89 -26.78 -25.95 -45.89
C SER A 89 -27.44 -26.39 -44.58
N LEU A 90 -28.49 -25.68 -44.19
CA LEU A 90 -29.20 -25.86 -42.92
C LEU A 90 -30.49 -26.65 -43.16
N THR A 91 -30.48 -27.95 -42.84
CA THR A 91 -31.64 -28.85 -43.04
C THR A 91 -32.43 -28.98 -41.74
N LEU A 92 -33.74 -28.69 -41.78
CA LEU A 92 -34.65 -28.71 -40.62
C LEU A 92 -34.15 -27.91 -39.41
N TYR A 93 -33.38 -26.86 -39.68
CA TYR A 93 -32.65 -26.08 -38.69
C TYR A 93 -33.58 -25.32 -37.73
N GLN A 94 -33.31 -25.44 -36.42
CA GLN A 94 -34.05 -24.73 -35.38
C GLN A 94 -33.39 -23.40 -35.01
N PRO A 95 -34.16 -22.41 -34.53
CA PRO A 95 -33.60 -21.17 -34.03
C PRO A 95 -32.46 -21.41 -33.04
N ASP A 96 -31.37 -20.66 -33.24
CA ASP A 96 -30.18 -20.63 -32.38
C ASP A 96 -29.35 -21.94 -32.38
N ASP A 97 -29.68 -22.94 -33.20
CA ASP A 97 -28.83 -24.13 -33.38
C ASP A 97 -27.43 -23.72 -33.90
N PRO A 98 -26.32 -24.24 -33.33
CA PRO A 98 -25.00 -23.88 -33.81
C PRO A 98 -24.68 -24.57 -35.15
N PHE A 99 -24.08 -23.84 -36.08
CA PHE A 99 -23.44 -24.35 -37.28
C PHE A 99 -21.98 -23.90 -37.29
N THR A 100 -21.04 -24.86 -37.20
CA THR A 100 -19.60 -24.57 -37.25
C THR A 100 -19.15 -24.47 -38.71
N LEU A 101 -18.55 -23.34 -39.05
CA LEU A 101 -17.91 -23.07 -40.34
C LEU A 101 -16.56 -23.78 -40.44
N GLU A 102 -16.05 -23.90 -41.67
CA GLU A 102 -14.74 -24.50 -41.93
C GLU A 102 -13.58 -23.73 -41.28
N ASN A 103 -13.76 -22.43 -40.99
CA ASN A 103 -12.77 -21.57 -40.36
C ASN A 103 -12.90 -21.49 -38.82
N GLY A 104 -13.64 -22.40 -38.21
CA GLY A 104 -13.82 -22.50 -36.76
C GLY A 104 -14.84 -21.55 -36.14
N LEU A 105 -15.35 -20.57 -36.90
CA LEU A 105 -16.46 -19.73 -36.44
C LEU A 105 -17.74 -20.54 -36.30
N VAL A 106 -18.61 -20.14 -35.39
CA VAL A 106 -19.92 -20.76 -35.18
C VAL A 106 -21.00 -19.74 -35.51
N LEU A 107 -21.84 -20.04 -36.51
CA LEU A 107 -23.03 -19.28 -36.85
C LEU A 107 -24.25 -19.88 -36.16
N SER A 108 -25.07 -19.03 -35.57
CA SER A 108 -26.46 -19.35 -35.28
C SER A 108 -27.40 -18.28 -35.83
N LEU A 109 -28.62 -18.69 -36.18
CA LEU A 109 -29.65 -17.82 -36.72
C LEU A 109 -30.85 -17.87 -35.78
N GLY A 110 -31.22 -16.71 -35.23
CA GLY A 110 -32.44 -16.60 -34.43
C GLY A 110 -33.71 -16.79 -35.27
N ALA A 111 -34.84 -16.99 -34.60
CA ALA A 111 -36.14 -17.11 -35.27
C ALA A 111 -36.42 -15.90 -36.20
N GLY A 112 -36.95 -16.17 -37.39
CA GLY A 112 -37.27 -15.11 -38.36
C GLY A 112 -37.17 -15.58 -39.81
N SER A 113 -37.39 -14.66 -40.74
CA SER A 113 -37.28 -14.88 -42.18
C SER A 113 -35.85 -14.63 -42.68
N LEU A 114 -35.46 -15.40 -43.69
CA LEU A 114 -34.32 -15.16 -44.57
C LEU A 114 -34.85 -14.87 -45.98
N THR A 115 -34.45 -13.75 -46.55
CA THR A 115 -34.82 -13.34 -47.92
C THR A 115 -33.66 -13.62 -48.85
N GLN A 116 -33.93 -14.24 -50.00
CA GLN A 116 -32.90 -14.55 -50.99
C GLN A 116 -32.13 -13.29 -51.44
N ASN A 117 -30.82 -13.42 -51.56
CA ASN A 117 -29.83 -12.39 -51.86
C ASN A 117 -29.52 -11.39 -50.74
N ASP A 118 -30.23 -11.41 -49.62
CA ASP A 118 -29.83 -10.61 -48.46
C ASP A 118 -28.47 -11.06 -47.95
N THR A 119 -27.69 -10.10 -47.45
CA THR A 119 -26.35 -10.36 -46.93
C THR A 119 -26.15 -9.78 -45.55
N PHE A 120 -25.22 -10.37 -44.81
CA PHE A 120 -24.52 -9.68 -43.73
C PHE A 120 -23.01 -9.90 -43.87
N THR A 121 -22.22 -9.09 -43.18
CA THR A 121 -20.75 -9.17 -43.25
C THR A 121 -20.13 -9.19 -41.87
N ILE A 122 -18.98 -9.86 -41.75
CA ILE A 122 -18.08 -9.76 -40.61
C ILE A 122 -16.67 -9.47 -41.11
N ALA A 123 -15.90 -8.71 -40.34
CA ALA A 123 -14.46 -8.63 -40.49
C ALA A 123 -13.82 -9.73 -39.67
N VAL A 124 -12.78 -10.37 -40.20
CA VAL A 124 -11.94 -11.36 -39.50
C VAL A 124 -10.49 -10.90 -39.56
N SER A 125 -9.70 -11.19 -38.51
CA SER A 125 -8.26 -10.99 -38.49
C SER A 125 -7.53 -12.21 -37.98
N ASN A 126 -6.45 -12.57 -38.68
CA ASN A 126 -5.56 -13.67 -38.31
C ASN A 126 -4.32 -13.22 -37.52
N SER A 127 -4.23 -11.93 -37.19
CA SER A 127 -3.05 -11.35 -36.53
C SER A 127 -3.39 -10.35 -35.41
N VAL A 128 -4.68 -10.10 -35.18
CA VAL A 128 -5.17 -9.20 -34.14
C VAL A 128 -6.21 -9.98 -33.34
N GLY A 129 -5.99 -10.11 -32.04
CA GLY A 129 -6.95 -10.69 -31.09
C GLY A 129 -8.13 -9.76 -30.84
N SER A 130 -9.23 -10.31 -30.33
CA SER A 130 -10.37 -9.50 -29.90
C SER A 130 -10.11 -9.01 -28.47
N GLU A 131 -10.32 -7.71 -28.21
CA GLU A 131 -10.19 -7.13 -26.87
C GLU A 131 -11.38 -7.51 -25.96
N VAL A 132 -11.12 -7.83 -24.70
CA VAL A 132 -12.12 -8.02 -23.66
C VAL A 132 -12.87 -6.71 -23.42
N ASN A 133 -14.19 -6.79 -23.36
CA ASN A 133 -15.00 -5.63 -22.97
C ASN A 133 -15.48 -5.76 -21.52
N PRO A 134 -14.86 -5.05 -20.56
CA PRO A 134 -15.15 -5.22 -19.13
C PRO A 134 -16.52 -4.65 -18.71
N ASP A 135 -17.20 -3.92 -19.59
CA ASP A 135 -18.51 -3.30 -19.36
C ASP A 135 -19.68 -4.10 -19.94
N LYS A 136 -19.39 -5.22 -20.59
CA LYS A 136 -20.40 -6.14 -21.12
C LYS A 136 -20.75 -7.23 -20.10
N PRO A 137 -22.02 -7.68 -20.03
CA PRO A 137 -22.44 -8.67 -19.07
C PRO A 137 -21.91 -10.06 -19.43
N PHE A 138 -21.65 -10.92 -18.44
CA PHE A 138 -21.14 -12.29 -18.65
C PHE A 138 -22.09 -13.17 -19.47
N ASN A 139 -23.39 -12.96 -19.35
CA ASN A 139 -24.42 -13.59 -20.17
C ASN A 139 -24.75 -12.81 -21.45
N GLY A 140 -23.94 -11.81 -21.79
CA GLY A 140 -24.08 -11.03 -23.00
C GLY A 140 -23.96 -11.91 -24.24
N THR A 141 -24.86 -11.71 -25.19
CA THR A 141 -24.87 -12.41 -26.47
C THR A 141 -24.68 -11.39 -27.60
N ARG A 142 -24.34 -11.86 -28.79
CA ARG A 142 -24.15 -10.98 -29.96
C ARG A 142 -23.15 -9.87 -29.61
N ASN A 143 -23.48 -8.62 -29.94
CA ASN A 143 -22.63 -7.45 -29.70
C ASN A 143 -22.54 -7.03 -28.22
N ASP A 144 -23.26 -7.71 -27.33
CA ASP A 144 -23.11 -7.57 -25.88
C ASP A 144 -22.21 -8.65 -25.27
N ASN A 145 -21.60 -9.54 -26.06
CA ASN A 145 -20.63 -10.52 -25.57
C ASN A 145 -19.39 -9.80 -24.99
N PRO A 146 -18.92 -10.15 -23.78
CA PRO A 146 -17.75 -9.56 -23.15
C PRO A 146 -16.42 -9.98 -23.76
N ASN A 147 -16.44 -10.92 -24.70
CA ASN A 147 -15.29 -11.46 -25.40
C ASN A 147 -14.25 -12.05 -24.43
N LEU A 148 -14.72 -12.83 -23.46
CA LEU A 148 -13.84 -13.70 -22.66
C LEU A 148 -13.27 -14.82 -23.54
N GLU A 149 -12.12 -15.36 -23.14
CA GLU A 149 -11.49 -16.49 -23.84
C GLU A 149 -12.47 -17.67 -23.99
N GLU A 150 -12.44 -18.34 -25.14
CA GLU A 150 -13.35 -19.44 -25.39
C GLU A 150 -13.16 -20.59 -24.38
N GLY A 151 -14.28 -21.14 -23.91
CA GLY A 151 -14.29 -22.14 -22.83
C GLY A 151 -14.12 -21.57 -21.42
N ARG A 152 -14.02 -20.24 -21.26
CA ARG A 152 -13.93 -19.54 -19.96
C ARG A 152 -15.21 -18.77 -19.62
N ALA A 153 -16.32 -19.49 -19.55
CA ALA A 153 -17.60 -18.89 -19.18
C ALA A 153 -17.66 -18.50 -17.70
N VAL A 154 -18.32 -17.38 -17.42
CA VAL A 154 -18.69 -16.95 -16.06
C VAL A 154 -20.20 -17.09 -15.91
N SER A 155 -20.63 -17.68 -14.80
CA SER A 155 -22.04 -17.93 -14.48
C SER A 155 -22.38 -17.45 -13.07
N ALA A 156 -23.67 -17.46 -12.72
CA ALA A 156 -24.10 -17.07 -11.39
C ALA A 156 -23.52 -18.02 -10.32
N GLY A 157 -22.90 -17.46 -9.30
CA GLY A 157 -22.21 -18.19 -8.25
C GLY A 157 -21.49 -17.23 -7.30
N SER A 158 -20.42 -17.69 -6.69
CA SER A 158 -19.59 -16.88 -5.80
C SER A 158 -18.16 -17.40 -5.75
N PHE A 159 -17.24 -16.56 -5.27
CA PHE A 159 -15.89 -16.95 -4.84
C PHE A 159 -15.53 -16.20 -3.55
N GLN A 160 -14.40 -16.52 -2.93
CA GLN A 160 -13.92 -15.84 -1.72
C GLN A 160 -12.62 -15.09 -1.98
N VAL A 161 -12.50 -13.90 -1.39
CA VAL A 161 -11.26 -13.12 -1.28
C VAL A 161 -10.97 -12.90 0.20
N ASN A 162 -9.86 -13.40 0.71
CA ASN A 162 -9.50 -13.32 2.14
C ASN A 162 -10.66 -13.76 3.07
N GLY A 163 -11.33 -14.87 2.72
CA GLY A 163 -12.49 -15.39 3.46
C GLY A 163 -13.80 -14.59 3.31
N THR A 164 -13.80 -13.47 2.61
CA THR A 164 -15.01 -12.69 2.30
C THR A 164 -15.64 -13.21 1.01
N THR A 165 -16.93 -13.55 1.05
CA THR A 165 -17.68 -14.03 -0.13
C THR A 165 -18.00 -12.86 -1.07
N ILE A 166 -17.71 -13.06 -2.36
CA ILE A 166 -18.05 -12.18 -3.47
C ILE A 166 -19.05 -12.91 -4.36
N ASP A 167 -20.28 -12.41 -4.41
CA ASP A 167 -21.29 -12.93 -5.32
C ASP A 167 -21.00 -12.49 -6.75
N VAL A 168 -21.32 -13.37 -7.71
CA VAL A 168 -21.25 -13.11 -9.15
C VAL A 168 -22.59 -13.49 -9.75
N PHE A 169 -23.18 -12.60 -10.52
CA PHE A 169 -24.44 -12.82 -11.23
C PHE A 169 -24.18 -12.97 -12.73
N ALA A 170 -25.06 -13.69 -13.43
CA ALA A 170 -24.92 -13.89 -14.87
C ALA A 170 -24.94 -12.57 -15.68
N ASN A 171 -25.64 -11.55 -15.18
CA ASN A 171 -25.72 -10.22 -15.80
C ASN A 171 -24.69 -9.22 -15.22
N ASP A 172 -23.78 -9.64 -14.35
CA ASP A 172 -22.64 -8.82 -13.96
C ASP A 172 -21.68 -8.64 -15.13
N THR A 173 -20.86 -7.60 -15.04
CA THR A 173 -19.71 -7.37 -15.92
C THR A 173 -18.42 -7.61 -15.14
N LEU A 174 -17.27 -7.63 -15.81
CA LEU A 174 -15.98 -7.65 -15.11
C LEU A 174 -15.89 -6.46 -14.14
N HIS A 175 -16.24 -5.25 -14.60
CA HIS A 175 -16.19 -4.05 -13.77
C HIS A 175 -17.11 -4.11 -12.55
N THR A 176 -18.32 -4.69 -12.65
CA THR A 176 -19.22 -4.78 -11.50
C THR A 176 -18.71 -5.75 -10.43
N VAL A 177 -18.07 -6.86 -10.81
CA VAL A 177 -17.44 -7.78 -9.87
C VAL A 177 -16.21 -7.15 -9.20
N LEU A 178 -15.33 -6.48 -9.97
CA LEU A 178 -14.18 -5.78 -9.38
C LEU A 178 -14.61 -4.66 -8.42
N THR A 179 -15.67 -3.93 -8.77
CA THR A 179 -16.30 -2.94 -7.88
C THR A 179 -16.82 -3.59 -6.60
N ARG A 180 -17.42 -4.79 -6.69
CA ARG A 180 -17.91 -5.53 -5.52
C ARG A 180 -16.76 -6.00 -4.61
N ILE A 181 -15.61 -6.39 -5.17
CA ILE A 181 -14.38 -6.66 -4.39
C ILE A 181 -13.94 -5.40 -3.65
N ASN A 182 -13.84 -4.26 -4.36
CA ASN A 182 -13.40 -2.97 -3.80
C ASN A 182 -14.29 -2.46 -2.66
N GLN A 183 -15.57 -2.82 -2.67
CA GLN A 183 -16.55 -2.41 -1.65
C GLN A 183 -16.70 -3.44 -0.52
N SER A 184 -16.03 -4.59 -0.61
CA SER A 184 -16.14 -5.67 0.36
C SER A 184 -15.22 -5.48 1.57
N ALA A 185 -15.44 -6.29 2.60
CA ALA A 185 -14.56 -6.37 3.77
C ALA A 185 -13.27 -7.20 3.53
N ALA A 186 -12.99 -7.60 2.28
CA ALA A 186 -11.83 -8.45 1.94
C ALA A 186 -10.47 -7.76 2.14
N GLY A 187 -10.46 -6.43 2.30
CA GLY A 187 -9.22 -5.66 2.50
C GLY A 187 -8.35 -5.54 1.25
N VAL A 188 -8.93 -5.69 0.06
CA VAL A 188 -8.23 -5.71 -1.22
C VAL A 188 -8.86 -4.71 -2.20
N THR A 189 -8.01 -4.02 -2.96
CA THR A 189 -8.39 -3.24 -4.13
C THR A 189 -8.16 -4.05 -5.40
N ALA A 190 -9.16 -4.15 -6.27
CA ALA A 190 -9.16 -4.86 -7.53
C ALA A 190 -9.30 -3.89 -8.72
N THR A 191 -8.44 -4.05 -9.72
CA THR A 191 -8.42 -3.23 -10.95
C THR A 191 -8.27 -4.10 -12.19
N PHE A 192 -8.78 -3.62 -13.32
CA PHE A 192 -8.50 -4.18 -14.64
C PHE A 192 -7.52 -3.26 -15.37
N ASP A 193 -6.41 -3.83 -15.81
CA ASP A 193 -5.46 -3.20 -16.72
C ASP A 193 -5.88 -3.51 -18.15
N GLY A 194 -6.37 -2.51 -18.88
CA GLY A 194 -6.85 -2.69 -20.26
C GLY A 194 -5.74 -2.81 -21.30
N ASP A 195 -4.51 -2.36 -21.00
CA ASP A 195 -3.39 -2.45 -21.93
C ASP A 195 -2.81 -3.88 -21.97
N HIS A 196 -2.87 -4.58 -20.84
CA HIS A 196 -2.40 -5.96 -20.69
C HIS A 196 -3.55 -6.95 -20.44
N GLU A 197 -4.80 -6.50 -20.55
CA GLU A 197 -6.02 -7.25 -20.22
C GLU A 197 -5.92 -8.13 -18.97
N THR A 198 -5.35 -7.62 -17.86
CA THR A 198 -5.16 -8.40 -16.63
C THR A 198 -5.93 -7.82 -15.45
N VAL A 199 -6.31 -8.68 -14.51
CA VAL A 199 -6.85 -8.26 -13.22
C VAL A 199 -5.73 -8.23 -12.20
N VAL A 200 -5.63 -7.12 -11.46
CA VAL A 200 -4.68 -6.95 -10.35
C VAL A 200 -5.46 -6.75 -9.06
N LEU A 201 -5.11 -7.54 -8.05
CA LEU A 201 -5.58 -7.43 -6.67
C LEU A 201 -4.44 -6.92 -5.80
N THR A 202 -4.65 -5.82 -5.08
CA THR A 202 -3.66 -5.21 -4.18
C THR A 202 -4.22 -5.14 -2.77
N HIS A 203 -3.48 -5.60 -1.77
CA HIS A 203 -3.90 -5.53 -0.39
C HIS A 203 -3.87 -4.08 0.11
N ASN A 204 -4.91 -3.65 0.83
CA ASN A 204 -5.05 -2.26 1.28
C ASN A 204 -4.08 -1.90 2.40
N THR A 205 -3.68 -2.89 3.21
CA THR A 205 -2.58 -2.76 4.18
C THR A 205 -1.25 -3.04 3.50
N ILE A 206 -0.31 -2.10 3.60
CA ILE A 206 1.08 -2.24 3.18
C ILE A 206 1.89 -3.08 4.18
N GLY A 207 3.01 -3.65 3.75
CA GLY A 207 3.89 -4.46 4.59
C GLY A 207 3.98 -5.91 4.12
N ALA A 208 4.83 -6.68 4.80
CA ALA A 208 5.10 -8.08 4.44
C ALA A 208 4.06 -9.06 5.01
N SER A 209 3.40 -8.72 6.12
CA SER A 209 2.44 -9.63 6.77
C SER A 209 1.16 -9.93 5.96
N PRO A 210 0.56 -8.99 5.22
CA PRO A 210 -0.73 -9.25 4.56
C PRO A 210 -0.66 -10.26 3.40
N THR A 211 -1.71 -11.05 3.24
CA THR A 211 -1.86 -12.04 2.17
C THR A 211 -3.11 -11.77 1.34
N ILE A 212 -3.14 -12.33 0.12
CA ILE A 212 -4.33 -12.35 -0.75
C ILE A 212 -4.63 -13.81 -1.09
N GLU A 213 -5.70 -14.32 -0.51
CA GLU A 213 -6.19 -15.69 -0.69
C GLU A 213 -7.46 -15.67 -1.54
N LEU A 214 -7.53 -16.56 -2.53
CA LEU A 214 -8.69 -16.72 -3.42
C LEU A 214 -9.14 -18.17 -3.42
N GLU A 215 -10.40 -18.42 -3.08
CA GLU A 215 -10.90 -19.77 -2.87
C GLU A 215 -12.38 -19.92 -3.29
N ASN A 216 -12.84 -21.18 -3.34
CA ASN A 216 -14.27 -21.55 -3.41
C ASN A 216 -15.04 -20.91 -4.57
N ASP A 217 -14.40 -20.78 -5.75
CA ASP A 217 -15.05 -20.25 -6.95
C ASP A 217 -16.02 -21.27 -7.56
N THR A 218 -17.30 -20.93 -7.50
CA THR A 218 -18.41 -21.65 -8.14
C THR A 218 -18.96 -20.91 -9.36
N SER A 219 -18.53 -19.66 -9.57
CA SER A 219 -18.96 -18.80 -10.68
C SER A 219 -18.13 -19.02 -11.96
N GLY A 220 -16.88 -19.48 -11.81
CA GLY A 220 -15.90 -19.56 -12.89
C GLY A 220 -15.13 -18.26 -13.11
N PHE A 221 -15.42 -17.20 -12.35
CA PHE A 221 -14.81 -15.87 -12.49
C PHE A 221 -13.29 -15.89 -12.32
N LEU A 222 -12.75 -16.63 -11.34
CA LEU A 222 -11.29 -16.70 -11.12
C LEU A 222 -10.58 -17.42 -12.27
N ALA A 223 -11.22 -18.43 -12.85
CA ALA A 223 -10.70 -19.15 -14.00
C ALA A 223 -10.73 -18.28 -15.26
N ALA A 224 -11.82 -17.54 -15.48
CA ALA A 224 -11.97 -16.64 -16.63
C ALA A 224 -11.02 -15.44 -16.57
N THR A 225 -10.78 -14.91 -15.37
CA THR A 225 -9.85 -13.79 -15.16
C THR A 225 -8.39 -14.24 -15.00
N LYS A 226 -8.09 -15.53 -15.15
CA LYS A 226 -6.75 -16.12 -15.00
C LYS A 226 -6.10 -15.87 -13.62
N LEU A 227 -6.92 -15.61 -12.60
CA LEU A 227 -6.49 -15.49 -11.21
C LEU A 227 -6.34 -16.87 -10.55
N SER A 228 -7.06 -17.88 -11.04
CA SER A 228 -6.89 -19.28 -10.62
C SER A 228 -5.44 -19.73 -10.82
N GLY A 229 -4.76 -20.10 -9.73
CA GLY A 229 -3.37 -20.56 -9.78
C GLY A 229 -2.30 -19.46 -9.82
N SER A 230 -2.69 -18.17 -9.90
CA SER A 230 -1.73 -17.06 -9.72
C SER A 230 -1.13 -17.07 -8.32
N SER A 231 0.10 -16.59 -8.15
CA SER A 231 0.74 -16.42 -6.85
C SER A 231 0.71 -14.97 -6.39
N SER A 232 0.60 -14.76 -5.08
CA SER A 232 0.75 -13.43 -4.48
C SER A 232 2.23 -13.07 -4.40
N VAL A 233 2.56 -11.84 -4.78
CA VAL A 233 3.85 -11.20 -4.52
C VAL A 233 3.74 -10.47 -3.18
N GLN A 234 4.51 -10.92 -2.21
CA GLN A 234 4.49 -10.39 -0.85
C GLN A 234 4.98 -8.93 -0.83
N GLY A 235 4.26 -8.07 -0.10
CA GLY A 235 4.69 -6.73 0.21
C GLY A 235 5.97 -6.72 1.06
N GLN A 236 6.53 -5.53 1.27
CA GLN A 236 7.71 -5.32 2.10
C GLN A 236 7.36 -4.31 3.19
N ASP A 237 7.89 -4.51 4.39
CA ASP A 237 7.76 -3.55 5.48
C ASP A 237 8.63 -2.32 5.21
N GLU A 238 8.31 -1.22 5.89
CA GLU A 238 9.18 -0.05 5.90
C GLU A 238 10.44 -0.41 6.68
N ILE A 239 11.61 -0.28 6.03
CA ILE A 239 12.91 -0.50 6.67
C ILE A 239 13.58 0.87 6.76
N PRO A 240 13.79 1.42 7.97
CA PRO A 240 14.60 2.61 8.16
C PRO A 240 15.98 2.39 7.57
N ASP A 241 16.53 3.38 6.87
CA ASP A 241 17.85 3.26 6.26
C ASP A 241 18.93 2.92 7.30
N ALA A 242 18.76 3.39 8.54
CA ALA A 242 19.65 3.10 9.66
C ALA A 242 19.69 1.61 10.07
N ASP A 243 18.71 0.80 9.66
CA ASP A 243 18.59 -0.63 9.94
C ASP A 243 19.02 -1.51 8.76
N LYS A 244 19.38 -0.90 7.62
CA LYS A 244 19.91 -1.63 6.46
C LYS A 244 21.42 -1.83 6.55
N PRO A 245 22.00 -2.83 5.86
CA PRO A 245 23.44 -2.96 5.74
C PRO A 245 24.09 -1.67 5.24
N LEU A 246 25.18 -1.26 5.87
CA LEU A 246 25.87 0.00 5.59
C LEU A 246 26.26 0.14 4.11
N GLU A 247 26.60 -0.95 3.43
CA GLU A 247 26.96 -0.93 2.00
C GLU A 247 25.84 -0.41 1.09
N THR A 248 24.58 -0.53 1.52
CA THR A 248 23.41 -0.10 0.74
C THR A 248 23.18 1.41 0.83
N LEU A 249 23.85 2.07 1.78
CA LEU A 249 23.68 3.49 2.06
C LEU A 249 24.73 4.31 1.31
N SER A 250 24.27 5.21 0.45
CA SER A 250 25.16 6.09 -0.34
C SER A 250 26.15 6.90 0.53
N GLN A 251 25.71 7.34 1.72
CA GLN A 251 26.55 8.06 2.68
C GLN A 251 27.71 7.21 3.23
N PHE A 252 27.55 5.88 3.27
CA PHE A 252 28.53 4.94 3.81
C PHE A 252 29.22 4.09 2.72
N SER A 253 29.04 4.42 1.44
CA SER A 253 29.57 3.63 0.32
C SER A 253 31.10 3.58 0.23
N SER A 254 31.80 4.50 0.89
CA SER A 254 33.27 4.51 0.98
C SER A 254 33.81 3.79 2.22
N VAL A 255 32.93 3.32 3.12
CA VAL A 255 33.32 2.67 4.38
C VAL A 255 33.71 1.21 4.11
N GLN A 256 34.69 0.71 4.86
CA GLN A 256 35.18 -0.66 4.75
C GLN A 256 34.96 -1.42 6.07
N SER A 257 34.73 -2.74 5.97
CA SER A 257 34.73 -3.62 7.14
C SER A 257 36.10 -3.61 7.83
N GLY A 258 36.13 -3.77 9.15
CA GLY A 258 37.33 -3.69 9.96
C GLY A 258 37.04 -3.45 11.43
N SER A 259 37.78 -2.53 12.04
CA SER A 259 37.57 -2.13 13.43
C SER A 259 37.67 -0.63 13.58
N LEU A 260 36.81 -0.03 14.40
CA LEU A 260 36.91 1.34 14.87
C LEU A 260 37.72 1.36 16.17
N LEU A 261 38.47 2.43 16.44
CA LEU A 261 39.16 2.65 17.70
C LEU A 261 38.51 3.82 18.44
N LEU A 262 37.90 3.53 19.59
CA LEU A 262 37.39 4.53 20.52
C LEU A 262 38.07 4.35 21.87
N ASN A 263 38.74 5.40 22.37
CA ASN A 263 39.54 5.33 23.61
C ASN A 263 40.50 4.11 23.64
N GLY A 264 41.14 3.81 22.50
CA GLY A 264 42.01 2.65 22.33
C GLY A 264 41.31 1.28 22.27
N VAL A 265 39.99 1.21 22.39
CA VAL A 265 39.20 -0.02 22.31
C VAL A 265 38.78 -0.28 20.86
N ALA A 266 39.09 -1.48 20.36
CA ALA A 266 38.69 -1.92 19.03
C ALA A 266 37.24 -2.41 19.02
N ILE A 267 36.44 -1.88 18.09
CA ILE A 267 35.03 -2.21 17.88
C ILE A 267 34.87 -2.69 16.45
N SER A 268 34.50 -3.95 16.23
CA SER A 268 34.35 -4.49 14.88
C SER A 268 33.20 -3.82 14.12
N ILE A 269 33.34 -3.76 12.80
CA ILE A 269 32.32 -3.29 11.86
C ILE A 269 32.42 -4.16 10.58
N ASP A 270 31.28 -4.58 10.05
CA ASP A 270 31.16 -5.27 8.77
C ASP A 270 30.08 -4.63 7.89
N VAL A 271 30.47 -3.96 6.80
CA VAL A 271 29.53 -3.16 5.99
C VAL A 271 28.48 -3.99 5.23
N LEU A 272 28.74 -5.29 5.05
CA LEU A 272 27.82 -6.21 4.36
C LEU A 272 26.66 -6.67 5.25
N SER A 273 26.87 -6.66 6.57
CA SER A 273 25.94 -7.28 7.52
C SER A 273 25.47 -6.32 8.61
N ASP A 274 26.31 -5.39 9.05
CA ASP A 274 25.96 -4.42 10.07
C ASP A 274 25.13 -3.27 9.49
N SER A 275 24.12 -2.88 10.25
CA SER A 275 23.42 -1.60 10.08
C SER A 275 24.10 -0.47 10.85
N LEU A 276 23.64 0.78 10.63
CA LEU A 276 24.12 1.90 11.43
C LEU A 276 23.71 1.73 12.91
N HIS A 277 22.48 1.31 13.18
CA HIS A 277 22.05 1.04 14.55
C HIS A 277 22.88 -0.07 15.22
N ASP A 278 23.27 -1.12 14.50
CA ASP A 278 24.14 -2.18 15.04
C ASP A 278 25.49 -1.63 15.48
N VAL A 279 26.12 -0.79 14.64
CA VAL A 279 27.42 -0.19 14.96
C VAL A 279 27.30 0.76 16.16
N LEU A 280 26.27 1.62 16.22
CA LEU A 280 26.07 2.55 17.35
C LEU A 280 25.74 1.83 18.66
N ALA A 281 24.93 0.77 18.59
CA ALA A 281 24.64 -0.09 19.73
C ALA A 281 25.93 -0.78 20.22
N ARG A 282 26.75 -1.28 19.30
CA ARG A 282 28.04 -1.92 19.62
C ARG A 282 29.02 -0.95 20.25
N ILE A 283 29.09 0.30 19.78
CA ILE A 283 29.88 1.36 20.43
C ILE A 283 29.40 1.56 21.87
N THR A 284 28.10 1.76 22.05
CA THR A 284 27.48 2.03 23.36
C THR A 284 27.66 0.89 24.36
N ALA A 285 27.62 -0.36 23.88
CA ALA A 285 27.81 -1.55 24.70
C ALA A 285 29.29 -1.88 24.99
N SER A 286 30.24 -1.22 24.31
CA SER A 286 31.66 -1.51 24.44
C SER A 286 32.26 -0.99 25.75
N VAL A 287 33.42 -1.54 26.11
CA VAL A 287 34.23 -1.04 27.25
C VAL A 287 34.94 0.28 26.95
N ALA A 288 34.74 0.89 25.78
CA ALA A 288 35.29 2.20 25.43
C ALA A 288 34.73 3.33 26.31
N GLY A 289 33.60 3.11 26.98
CA GLY A 289 32.95 4.11 27.82
C GLY A 289 32.38 5.27 26.99
N VAL A 290 31.86 4.98 25.79
CA VAL A 290 31.29 5.98 24.87
C VAL A 290 29.84 5.62 24.62
N THR A 291 28.94 6.58 24.80
CA THR A 291 27.55 6.47 24.35
C THR A 291 27.44 7.04 22.94
N ALA A 292 26.90 6.26 22.01
CA ALA A 292 26.66 6.68 20.64
C ALA A 292 25.15 6.71 20.37
N THR A 293 24.65 7.87 19.93
CA THR A 293 23.23 8.04 19.60
C THR A 293 23.07 8.56 18.18
N LEU A 294 21.99 8.15 17.53
CA LEU A 294 21.48 8.78 16.32
C LEU A 294 20.30 9.66 16.73
N ASN A 295 20.26 10.92 16.29
CA ASN A 295 19.09 11.75 16.55
C ASN A 295 17.85 11.14 15.88
N ALA A 296 16.67 11.43 16.40
CA ALA A 296 15.43 10.78 15.95
C ALA A 296 15.04 11.07 14.49
N ALA A 297 15.59 12.12 13.88
CA ALA A 297 15.47 12.39 12.45
C ALA A 297 16.47 11.59 11.58
N GLY A 298 17.35 10.77 12.14
CA GLY A 298 18.36 9.98 11.40
C GLY A 298 19.49 10.81 10.79
N GLN A 299 19.63 12.09 11.16
CA GLN A 299 20.49 13.05 10.46
C GLN A 299 21.85 13.31 11.12
N ARG A 300 22.04 12.90 12.37
CA ARG A 300 23.26 13.20 13.12
C ARG A 300 23.54 12.14 14.17
N ILE A 301 24.78 11.66 14.15
CA ILE A 301 25.34 10.82 15.21
C ILE A 301 26.02 11.72 16.24
N THR A 302 25.80 11.41 17.52
CA THR A 302 26.47 12.05 18.65
C THR A 302 27.23 10.98 19.44
N LEU A 303 28.52 11.21 19.68
CA LEU A 303 29.33 10.41 20.59
C LEU A 303 29.55 11.21 21.88
N THR A 304 29.30 10.58 23.02
CA THR A 304 29.47 11.20 24.34
C THR A 304 30.32 10.30 25.20
N SER A 305 31.44 10.82 25.72
CA SER A 305 32.23 10.11 26.75
C SER A 305 31.40 9.95 28.02
N GLN A 306 31.39 8.75 28.58
CA GLN A 306 30.81 8.48 29.90
C GLN A 306 31.75 8.92 31.03
N ASP A 307 33.04 9.12 30.74
CA ASP A 307 34.01 9.72 31.66
C ASP A 307 34.11 11.24 31.39
N THR A 308 33.82 12.03 32.42
CA THR A 308 33.80 13.50 32.35
C THR A 308 35.18 14.15 32.46
N ILE A 309 36.23 13.36 32.72
CA ILE A 309 37.58 13.85 33.04
C ILE A 309 38.62 13.33 32.04
N GLN A 310 38.34 12.24 31.32
CA GLN A 310 39.21 11.73 30.25
C GLN A 310 38.83 12.28 28.88
N SER A 311 39.83 12.47 28.02
CA SER A 311 39.63 12.84 26.63
C SER A 311 39.01 11.67 25.86
N LEU A 312 38.11 11.99 24.92
CA LEU A 312 37.52 11.02 24.00
C LEU A 312 38.40 10.92 22.75
N GLU A 313 39.01 9.77 22.52
CA GLU A 313 39.75 9.49 21.29
C GLU A 313 38.82 8.83 20.25
N VAL A 314 38.72 9.45 19.07
CA VAL A 314 37.91 8.95 17.94
C VAL A 314 38.79 8.69 16.73
N ASN A 315 38.87 7.42 16.30
CA ASN A 315 39.71 7.00 15.17
C ASN A 315 39.04 5.85 14.41
N SER A 316 38.84 5.98 13.10
CA SER A 316 38.18 4.96 12.30
C SER A 316 39.10 3.79 11.94
N ASN A 317 40.39 3.88 12.28
CA ASN A 317 41.44 2.91 12.00
C ASN A 317 41.47 2.51 10.51
N GLY A 318 41.24 3.50 9.63
CA GLY A 318 41.25 3.31 8.18
C GLY A 318 39.95 2.79 7.57
N THR A 319 38.91 2.49 8.36
CA THR A 319 37.59 2.08 7.84
C THR A 319 36.84 3.24 7.18
N GLY A 320 37.16 4.49 7.54
CA GLY A 320 36.48 5.69 7.04
C GLY A 320 35.08 5.94 7.64
N PHE A 321 34.64 5.13 8.61
CA PHE A 321 33.30 5.20 9.19
C PHE A 321 32.98 6.57 9.80
N PHE A 322 33.88 7.15 10.61
CA PHE A 322 33.59 8.41 11.30
C PHE A 322 33.50 9.59 10.33
N ALA A 323 34.38 9.62 9.31
CA ALA A 323 34.26 10.60 8.23
C ALA A 323 32.91 10.51 7.49
N ALA A 324 32.47 9.29 7.15
CA ALA A 324 31.15 9.04 6.56
C ALA A 324 29.99 9.41 7.52
N ALA A 325 30.15 9.17 8.81
CA ALA A 325 29.22 9.58 9.86
C ALA A 325 29.21 11.10 10.14
N GLY A 326 30.06 11.88 9.47
CA GLY A 326 30.19 13.33 9.70
C GLY A 326 30.84 13.68 11.03
N ILE A 327 31.60 12.76 11.61
CA ILE A 327 32.35 12.92 12.87
C ILE A 327 33.81 13.13 12.51
N THR A 328 34.41 14.21 13.02
CA THR A 328 35.85 14.44 12.84
C THR A 328 36.63 13.47 13.73
N GLU A 329 37.65 12.83 13.19
CA GLU A 329 38.55 11.96 13.96
C GLU A 329 39.58 12.84 14.67
N ASP A 330 39.58 12.83 16.00
CA ASP A 330 40.49 13.62 16.82
C ASP A 330 40.48 13.10 18.28
N THR A 331 41.35 13.66 19.11
CA THR A 331 41.24 13.60 20.57
C THR A 331 40.47 14.80 21.08
N TYR A 332 39.30 14.54 21.64
CA TYR A 332 38.42 15.55 22.20
C TYR A 332 38.64 15.66 23.71
N ASP A 333 39.27 16.75 24.13
CA ASP A 333 39.42 17.01 25.56
C ASP A 333 38.05 17.17 26.22
N PRO A 334 37.89 16.67 27.46
CA PRO A 334 36.67 16.90 28.20
C PRO A 334 36.44 18.40 28.29
N THR A 335 35.21 18.83 28.06
CA THR A 335 34.86 20.24 28.22
C THR A 335 35.11 20.60 29.68
N VAL A 336 36.25 21.23 29.98
CA VAL A 336 36.64 21.57 31.34
C VAL A 336 35.52 22.41 31.93
N GLY A 337 34.85 21.88 32.95
CA GLY A 337 33.96 22.65 33.82
C GLY A 337 34.79 23.78 34.41
N THR A 338 34.86 24.90 33.70
CA THR A 338 35.80 25.95 34.00
C THR A 338 35.37 26.56 35.32
N THR A 339 36.16 26.37 36.37
CA THR A 339 36.09 27.13 37.63
C THR A 339 36.53 28.58 37.43
N ALA A 340 36.60 29.07 36.19
CA ALA A 340 36.58 30.49 35.91
C ALA A 340 35.26 31.04 36.46
N ARG A 341 35.33 32.16 37.20
CA ARG A 341 34.18 33.01 37.53
C ARG A 341 33.59 33.62 36.24
N ILE A 342 33.16 32.78 35.30
CA ILE A 342 32.17 33.15 34.32
C ILE A 342 30.88 33.21 35.12
N ARG A 343 30.18 34.34 35.11
CA ARG A 343 28.78 34.37 35.55
C ARG A 343 28.12 33.22 34.79
N SER A 344 27.78 32.14 35.49
CA SER A 344 27.18 30.95 34.90
C SER A 344 26.15 31.45 33.91
N ARG A 345 26.33 31.20 32.60
CA ARG A 345 25.18 31.34 31.71
C ARG A 345 24.22 30.32 32.26
N LYS A 346 23.22 30.79 32.98
CA LYS A 346 22.23 30.01 33.71
C LYS A 346 21.25 29.41 32.68
N GLY A 347 21.77 28.69 31.68
CA GLY A 347 21.11 28.43 30.40
C GLY A 347 21.76 27.30 29.59
N LEU A 348 20.94 26.58 28.82
CA LEU A 348 21.40 25.60 27.81
C LEU A 348 22.15 26.32 26.67
N SER A 349 23.09 25.63 26.02
CA SER A 349 23.64 26.15 24.75
C SER A 349 22.55 26.16 23.66
N PRO A 350 22.64 27.04 22.65
CA PRO A 350 21.68 27.06 21.55
C PRO A 350 21.53 25.72 20.85
N PHE A 351 22.62 24.95 20.78
CA PHE A 351 22.63 23.63 20.18
C PHE A 351 21.84 22.61 21.04
N GLN A 352 22.12 22.53 22.34
CA GLN A 352 21.39 21.64 23.24
C GLN A 352 19.90 22.01 23.33
N ALA A 353 19.58 23.30 23.36
CA ALA A 353 18.20 23.76 23.34
C ALA A 353 17.49 23.41 22.03
N LYS A 354 18.22 23.41 20.90
CA LYS A 354 17.72 22.99 19.58
C LYS A 354 17.41 21.50 19.54
N GLU A 355 18.30 20.67 20.07
CA GLU A 355 18.13 19.22 20.15
C GLU A 355 16.94 18.84 21.05
N ILE A 356 16.86 19.42 22.24
CA ILE A 356 15.73 19.22 23.16
C ILE A 356 14.42 19.69 22.53
N ALA A 357 14.43 20.82 21.81
CA ALA A 357 13.26 21.32 21.09
C ALA A 357 12.78 20.35 20.01
N ASP A 358 13.68 19.71 19.26
CA ASP A 358 13.34 18.73 18.23
C ASP A 358 12.74 17.46 18.84
N THR A 359 13.36 16.93 19.90
CA THR A 359 12.81 15.78 20.63
C THR A 359 11.43 16.08 21.22
N LEU A 360 11.25 17.27 21.82
CA LEU A 360 9.93 17.68 22.33
C LEU A 360 8.89 17.81 21.21
N GLN A 361 9.31 18.23 20.01
CA GLN A 361 8.43 18.37 18.85
C GLN A 361 7.91 17.02 18.37
N GLU A 362 8.77 16.00 18.33
CA GLU A 362 8.37 14.64 17.99
C GLU A 362 7.40 14.06 19.02
N ILE A 363 7.68 14.24 20.32
CA ILE A 363 6.77 13.85 21.39
C ILE A 363 5.43 14.58 21.25
N ALA A 364 5.43 15.88 20.96
CA ALA A 364 4.22 16.67 20.75
C ALA A 364 3.42 16.18 19.54
N ASN A 365 4.08 15.81 18.44
CA ASN A 365 3.43 15.27 17.26
C ASN A 365 2.74 13.94 17.57
N SER A 366 3.46 12.99 18.18
CA SER A 366 2.92 11.70 18.60
C SER A 366 1.75 11.85 19.58
N PHE A 367 1.90 12.73 20.57
CA PHE A 367 0.84 13.04 21.52
C PHE A 367 -0.39 13.62 20.81
N ASN A 368 -0.18 14.57 19.89
CA ASN A 368 -1.28 15.20 19.15
C ASN A 368 -2.05 14.19 18.29
N THR A 369 -1.40 13.20 17.69
CA THR A 369 -2.06 12.14 16.92
C THR A 369 -3.10 11.39 17.75
N ILE A 370 -2.81 11.10 19.03
CA ILE A 370 -3.75 10.43 19.96
C ILE A 370 -5.03 11.27 20.15
N PHE A 371 -4.93 12.60 20.10
CA PHE A 371 -6.06 13.51 20.33
C PHE A 371 -6.74 14.03 19.05
N GLN A 372 -6.13 13.84 17.88
CA GLN A 372 -6.68 14.31 16.59
C GLN A 372 -7.92 13.51 16.11
N PHE A 373 -8.08 12.27 16.57
CA PHE A 373 -9.23 11.40 16.21
C PHE A 373 -10.62 11.93 16.62
N GLN A 374 -10.71 13.03 17.36
CA GLN A 374 -11.99 13.62 17.78
C GLN A 374 -12.70 14.44 16.70
N LYS A 375 -12.04 14.80 15.59
CA LYS A 375 -12.59 15.79 14.66
C LYS A 375 -13.42 15.20 13.52
N ASP A 376 -13.12 13.97 13.08
CA ASP A 376 -13.66 13.43 11.83
C ASP A 376 -14.50 12.13 11.97
N LYS A 377 -14.54 11.48 13.16
CA LYS A 377 -15.45 10.34 13.43
C LYS A 377 -15.96 10.34 14.89
N PRO A 378 -17.27 10.21 15.19
CA PRO A 378 -17.80 10.55 16.51
C PRO A 378 -17.81 9.40 17.54
N VAL A 379 -17.40 8.19 17.19
CA VAL A 379 -17.53 7.03 18.09
C VAL A 379 -16.14 6.51 18.46
N LEU A 380 -15.51 7.15 19.45
CA LEU A 380 -14.33 6.58 20.11
C LEU A 380 -14.78 5.43 21.00
N GLY A 381 -14.18 4.25 20.84
CA GLY A 381 -14.39 3.13 21.77
C GLY A 381 -13.97 3.51 23.21
N PRO A 382 -14.58 2.90 24.24
CA PRO A 382 -14.38 3.28 25.64
C PRO A 382 -12.91 3.18 26.09
N SER A 383 -12.14 2.24 25.54
CA SER A 383 -10.70 2.10 25.83
C SER A 383 -9.89 3.31 25.35
N PHE A 384 -10.17 3.82 24.15
CA PHE A 384 -9.44 4.97 23.61
C PHE A 384 -9.81 6.26 24.34
N ALA A 385 -11.08 6.43 24.70
CA ALA A 385 -11.53 7.53 25.55
C ALA A 385 -10.84 7.51 26.93
N ALA A 386 -10.66 6.32 27.52
CA ALA A 386 -9.94 6.17 28.78
C ALA A 386 -8.45 6.54 28.65
N ILE A 387 -7.79 6.17 27.56
CA ILE A 387 -6.39 6.57 27.29
C ILE A 387 -6.28 8.10 27.21
N GLN A 388 -7.13 8.75 26.42
CA GLN A 388 -7.14 10.22 26.31
C GLN A 388 -7.39 10.89 27.67
N PHE A 389 -8.32 10.34 28.47
CA PHE A 389 -8.61 10.82 29.81
C PHE A 389 -7.38 10.69 30.74
N ASN A 390 -6.74 9.53 30.77
CA ASN A 390 -5.57 9.27 31.62
C ASN A 390 -4.36 10.13 31.22
N LEU A 391 -4.13 10.31 29.91
CA LEU A 391 -3.08 11.21 29.41
C LEU A 391 -3.34 12.66 29.82
N LYS A 392 -4.60 13.12 29.75
CA LYS A 392 -4.97 14.44 30.26
C LYS A 392 -4.75 14.55 31.77
N ALA A 393 -5.13 13.53 32.54
CA ALA A 393 -4.92 13.49 33.98
C ALA A 393 -3.43 13.62 34.34
N ALA A 394 -2.55 12.86 33.67
CA ALA A 394 -1.10 12.96 33.86
C ALA A 394 -0.54 14.37 33.59
N VAL A 395 -1.06 15.06 32.57
CA VAL A 395 -0.71 16.47 32.33
C VAL A 395 -1.25 17.36 33.47
N SER A 396 -2.49 17.16 33.91
CA SER A 396 -3.09 17.91 35.01
C SER A 396 -2.27 17.81 36.29
N ASP A 397 -1.84 16.58 36.62
CA ASP A 397 -1.04 16.26 37.81
C ASP A 397 0.32 16.96 37.76
N THR A 398 1.01 16.87 36.62
CA THR A 398 2.31 17.52 36.42
C THR A 398 2.23 19.05 36.59
N PHE A 399 1.17 19.67 36.06
CA PHE A 399 0.97 21.11 36.16
C PHE A 399 0.33 21.54 37.49
N HIS A 400 0.02 20.60 38.39
CA HIS A 400 -0.64 20.85 39.67
C HIS A 400 -1.87 21.76 39.52
N SER A 401 -2.63 21.58 38.44
CA SER A 401 -3.78 22.41 38.11
C SER A 401 -4.86 21.59 37.43
N GLU A 402 -6.11 22.03 37.55
CA GLU A 402 -7.24 21.44 36.85
C GLU A 402 -7.69 22.35 35.69
N GLY A 403 -8.21 21.74 34.62
CA GLY A 403 -8.83 22.48 33.53
C GLY A 403 -8.55 21.90 32.15
N THR A 404 -8.54 22.78 31.16
CA THR A 404 -8.31 22.42 29.75
C THR A 404 -7.10 23.11 29.14
N ARG A 405 -6.41 23.97 29.89
CA ARG A 405 -5.27 24.75 29.39
C ARG A 405 -4.16 24.79 30.44
N PHE A 406 -3.00 24.31 30.06
CA PHE A 406 -1.81 24.19 30.89
C PHE A 406 -0.67 24.94 30.20
N LYS A 407 -0.02 25.85 30.91
CA LYS A 407 1.01 26.72 30.32
C LYS A 407 2.25 26.76 31.17
N SER A 408 3.41 26.64 30.54
CA SER A 408 4.69 26.78 31.22
C SER A 408 5.51 27.94 30.64
N GLN A 409 6.37 28.50 31.50
CA GLN A 409 7.34 29.50 31.06
C GLN A 409 8.42 28.89 30.16
N ALA A 410 8.67 27.58 30.28
CA ALA A 410 9.54 26.79 29.42
C ALA A 410 9.03 26.64 27.98
N GLY A 411 7.75 26.99 27.71
CA GLY A 411 7.17 26.87 26.38
C GLY A 411 6.57 25.49 26.07
N ILE A 412 6.46 24.62 27.06
CA ILE A 412 5.74 23.34 26.99
C ILE A 412 4.31 23.61 27.47
N ASN A 413 3.31 23.54 26.60
CA ASN A 413 1.93 23.89 26.92
C ASN A 413 0.95 22.81 26.42
N PHE A 414 -0.22 22.75 27.05
CA PHE A 414 -1.30 21.86 26.62
C PHE A 414 -2.65 22.58 26.55
N ASN A 415 -3.47 22.23 25.57
CA ASN A 415 -4.78 22.81 25.31
C ASN A 415 -5.78 21.72 24.89
N PHE A 416 -6.44 21.11 25.88
CA PHE A 416 -7.50 20.12 25.70
C PHE A 416 -8.87 20.78 25.43
N GLY A 417 -8.90 22.02 24.95
CA GLY A 417 -10.13 22.72 24.60
C GLY A 417 -10.74 22.16 23.32
N LYS A 418 -12.08 22.11 23.23
CA LYS A 418 -12.80 21.59 22.04
C LYS A 418 -12.47 22.31 20.72
N SER A 419 -11.95 23.54 20.80
CA SER A 419 -11.56 24.35 19.64
C SER A 419 -10.05 24.35 19.38
N ALA A 420 -9.27 23.58 20.14
CA ALA A 420 -7.82 23.50 19.95
C ALA A 420 -7.51 22.73 18.66
N LYS A 421 -6.53 23.22 17.88
CA LYS A 421 -6.03 22.48 16.71
C LYS A 421 -5.06 21.37 17.10
N HIS A 422 -4.32 21.59 18.18
CA HIS A 422 -3.34 20.67 18.75
C HIS A 422 -3.50 20.70 20.26
N VAL A 423 -3.36 19.55 20.90
CA VAL A 423 -3.46 19.43 22.36
C VAL A 423 -2.11 19.72 23.01
N PHE A 424 -1.01 19.20 22.49
CA PHE A 424 0.34 19.55 22.94
C PHE A 424 0.87 20.68 22.04
N GLU A 425 1.00 21.88 22.63
CA GLU A 425 1.46 23.10 21.98
C GLU A 425 2.85 23.50 22.49
N LEU A 426 3.82 23.57 21.58
CA LEU A 426 5.16 24.08 21.89
C LEU A 426 5.23 25.57 21.55
N SER A 427 5.34 26.41 22.58
CA SER A 427 5.25 27.87 22.62
C SER A 427 3.83 28.47 22.77
N LEU A 428 3.74 29.75 23.17
CA LEU A 428 2.48 30.43 23.54
C LEU A 428 1.69 30.98 22.34
N SER A 429 2.27 30.96 21.14
CA SER A 429 1.72 31.54 19.91
C SER A 429 1.53 30.49 18.80
N GLY A 430 1.44 29.20 19.15
CA GLY A 430 1.53 28.08 18.21
C GLY A 430 2.95 27.54 18.06
N PHE A 431 3.21 26.69 17.07
CA PHE A 431 4.52 26.07 16.82
C PHE A 431 5.55 27.07 16.29
N SER A 432 6.21 27.83 17.16
CA SER A 432 7.45 28.54 16.81
C SER A 432 8.61 27.86 17.49
N ARG A 433 9.30 27.03 16.71
CA ARG A 433 10.49 26.28 17.11
C ARG A 433 11.56 27.21 17.67
N GLU A 434 11.78 28.37 17.05
CA GLU A 434 12.75 29.38 17.48
C GLU A 434 12.40 29.96 18.86
N LEU A 435 11.11 30.17 19.12
CA LEU A 435 10.64 30.66 20.42
C LEU A 435 10.79 29.61 21.52
N LEU A 436 10.55 28.32 21.20
CA LEU A 436 10.80 27.22 22.13
C LEU A 436 12.30 27.12 22.48
N VAL A 437 13.17 27.12 21.47
CA VAL A 437 14.62 27.11 21.67
C VAL A 437 15.06 28.26 22.57
N THR A 438 14.59 29.48 22.28
CA THR A 438 14.89 30.67 23.10
C THR A 438 14.41 30.51 24.55
N LYS A 439 13.27 29.87 24.78
CA LYS A 439 12.74 29.63 26.14
C LYS A 439 13.51 28.57 26.89
N LEU A 440 13.92 27.50 26.23
CA LEU A 440 14.77 26.44 26.79
C LEU A 440 16.16 26.97 27.13
N GLU A 441 16.76 27.80 26.27
CA GLU A 441 18.02 28.50 26.56
C GLU A 441 17.92 29.34 27.83
N ARG A 442 16.81 30.09 28.01
CA ARG A 442 16.64 31.04 29.11
C ARG A 442 16.22 30.40 30.43
N ASN A 443 15.48 29.29 30.39
CA ASN A 443 14.87 28.67 31.56
C ASN A 443 15.04 27.14 31.59
N PRO A 444 16.27 26.62 31.53
CA PRO A 444 16.51 25.19 31.41
C PRO A 444 16.06 24.41 32.65
N SER A 445 16.20 25.00 33.85
CA SER A 445 15.76 24.35 35.09
C SER A 445 14.24 24.21 35.14
N LEU A 446 13.47 25.21 34.71
CA LEU A 446 12.01 25.11 34.66
C LEU A 446 11.54 24.06 33.65
N ALA A 447 12.25 23.91 32.54
CA ALA A 447 11.97 22.85 31.58
C ALA A 447 12.29 21.47 32.17
N ASN A 448 13.45 21.35 32.82
CA ASN A 448 13.89 20.12 33.48
C ASN A 448 12.92 19.69 34.59
N ASP A 449 12.58 20.61 35.50
CA ASP A 449 11.67 20.35 36.61
C ASP A 449 10.28 19.96 36.10
N LEU A 450 9.80 20.58 35.02
CA LEU A 450 8.51 20.21 34.42
C LEU A 450 8.55 18.82 33.75
N LEU A 451 9.63 18.48 33.06
CA LEU A 451 9.75 17.24 32.30
C LEU A 451 10.06 16.04 33.20
N PHE A 452 10.93 16.21 34.18
CA PHE A 452 11.51 15.14 34.97
C PHE A 452 11.23 15.25 36.48
N GLY A 453 10.53 16.31 36.90
CA GLY A 453 10.26 16.55 38.31
C GLY A 453 11.39 17.33 38.98
N SER A 454 11.11 17.92 40.14
CA SER A 454 12.16 18.53 40.96
C SER A 454 12.86 17.49 41.85
N SER A 455 13.90 17.92 42.56
CA SER A 455 14.58 17.08 43.56
C SER A 455 13.74 16.82 44.82
N ALA A 456 12.50 17.30 44.89
CA ALA A 456 11.59 17.04 45.99
C ALA A 456 11.06 15.59 45.96
N PRO A 457 10.96 14.90 47.10
CA PRO A 457 10.39 13.56 47.15
C PRO A 457 8.95 13.54 46.62
N ASN A 458 8.68 12.66 45.67
CA ASN A 458 7.37 12.45 45.02
C ASN A 458 6.91 13.53 44.02
N ASP A 459 7.78 14.47 43.63
CA ASP A 459 7.48 15.42 42.55
C ASP A 459 7.83 14.79 41.19
N LYS A 460 6.86 14.09 40.58
CA LYS A 460 7.06 13.40 39.29
C LYS A 460 6.91 14.36 38.13
N GLY A 461 7.84 14.26 37.18
CA GLY A 461 7.79 15.04 35.95
C GLY A 461 6.76 14.55 34.93
N LEU A 462 6.56 15.35 33.88
CA LEU A 462 5.70 15.01 32.74
C LEU A 462 6.05 13.64 32.15
N VAL A 463 7.34 13.36 31.94
CA VAL A 463 7.81 12.12 31.31
C VAL A 463 7.42 10.91 32.14
N GLU A 464 7.63 10.97 33.46
CA GLU A 464 7.30 9.87 34.36
C GLU A 464 5.80 9.63 34.46
N ASN A 465 5.01 10.70 34.53
CA ASN A 465 3.55 10.60 34.57
C ASN A 465 2.98 10.04 33.25
N LEU A 466 3.48 10.48 32.10
CA LEU A 466 3.08 9.94 30.80
C LEU A 466 3.53 8.49 30.60
N LEU A 467 4.76 8.16 31.02
CA LEU A 467 5.26 6.79 30.96
C LEU A 467 4.42 5.86 31.83
N ALA A 468 4.03 6.28 33.02
CA ALA A 468 3.14 5.50 33.88
C ALA A 468 1.79 5.21 33.19
N VAL A 469 1.20 6.19 32.50
CA VAL A 469 -0.03 5.99 31.71
C VAL A 469 0.21 5.02 30.56
N ALA A 470 1.33 5.15 29.83
CA ALA A 470 1.67 4.25 28.73
C ALA A 470 1.87 2.82 29.20
N THR A 471 2.65 2.60 30.28
CA THR A 471 2.86 1.28 30.88
C THR A 471 1.55 0.66 31.36
N GLN A 472 0.71 1.44 32.05
CA GLN A 472 -0.59 0.95 32.50
C GLN A 472 -1.49 0.58 31.31
N THR A 473 -1.51 1.42 30.27
CA THR A 473 -2.27 1.15 29.04
C THR A 473 -1.79 -0.13 28.36
N THR A 474 -0.48 -0.33 28.24
CA THR A 474 0.10 -1.56 27.68
C THR A 474 -0.30 -2.78 28.52
N ASN A 475 -0.24 -2.69 29.85
CA ASN A 475 -0.66 -3.77 30.74
C ASN A 475 -2.16 -4.08 30.60
N ASP A 476 -3.01 -3.06 30.53
CA ASP A 476 -4.46 -3.20 30.37
C ASP A 476 -4.82 -3.81 29.00
N LEU A 477 -4.10 -3.40 27.94
CA LEU A 477 -4.26 -3.98 26.60
C LEU A 477 -3.79 -5.43 26.58
N ASN A 478 -2.62 -5.74 27.14
CA ASN A 478 -2.10 -7.11 27.22
C ASN A 478 -3.02 -8.01 28.06
N ALA A 479 -3.63 -7.50 29.12
CA ALA A 479 -4.60 -8.24 29.93
C ALA A 479 -5.90 -8.53 29.16
N LYS A 480 -6.31 -7.64 28.25
CA LYS A 480 -7.52 -7.81 27.43
C LYS A 480 -7.29 -8.63 26.16
N LEU A 481 -6.11 -8.53 25.54
CA LEU A 481 -5.82 -9.06 24.20
C LEU A 481 -4.83 -10.23 24.20
N GLY A 482 -4.17 -10.52 25.33
CA GLY A 482 -3.04 -11.45 25.40
C GLY A 482 -1.72 -10.81 24.93
N LEU A 483 -0.59 -11.49 25.18
CA LEU A 483 0.77 -10.98 24.85
C LEU A 483 1.05 -10.86 23.34
N THR A 484 0.15 -11.36 22.49
CA THR A 484 0.29 -11.43 21.03
C THR A 484 -0.87 -10.74 20.29
N GLY A 485 -1.58 -9.82 20.94
CA GLY A 485 -2.82 -9.24 20.42
C GLY A 485 -2.66 -8.55 19.05
N VAL A 486 -3.16 -9.19 18.00
CA VAL A 486 -3.35 -8.62 16.66
C VAL A 486 -4.45 -7.56 16.73
N PHE A 487 -4.15 -6.32 16.32
CA PHE A 487 -5.17 -5.30 16.12
C PHE A 487 -5.94 -5.61 14.83
N VAL A 488 -7.19 -6.05 14.96
CA VAL A 488 -8.13 -6.11 13.83
C VAL A 488 -8.90 -4.80 13.84
N ASP A 489 -8.59 -3.92 12.88
CA ASP A 489 -9.35 -2.68 12.66
C ASP A 489 -10.70 -3.04 12.02
N VAL A 490 -11.74 -3.17 12.85
CA VAL A 490 -13.11 -3.39 12.39
C VAL A 490 -13.79 -2.03 12.26
N LEU A 491 -13.49 -1.30 11.19
CA LEU A 491 -14.29 -0.14 10.80
C LEU A 491 -15.65 -0.66 10.27
N VAL A 492 -16.69 -0.49 11.09
CA VAL A 492 -18.11 -0.63 10.70
C VAL A 492 -18.62 0.66 10.06
#